data_AF-A0A8T4HDT6-F1
#
_entry.id   AF-A0A8T4HDT6-F1
#
_cell.length_a   1.000
_cell.length_b   1.000
_cell.length_c   1.000
_cell.angle_alpha   90.00
_cell.angle_beta   90.00
_cell.angle_gamma   90.00
#
_symmetry.space_group_name_H-M   'P 1'
#
loop_
_entity.id
_entity.type
_entity.pdbx_description
1 polymer ?
#
loop_
_entity_poly.entity_id
_entity_poly.type
_entity_poly.pdbx_seq_one_letter_code
_entity_poly.pdbx_strand_id
1 'polypeptide(L)'
;MFLNRRIVALAAGLLLIVCITSCKSKFEKLRASNNIALKYEEAIKLYEGKKYTKALTLFEDLKTRYRGQSEAEDLYYFTAFANYRLKDYTSARFHFKEFADVYPNSVRAEECRFMSAYCYFIDSPKSTLDQENTSKAIDALQLFVNLYPESERAKEAGDLIQKLRDKLELKAFSNARLYYDMGMSDDYRAAVIAFESVLRQYPDTKYAEEIEFLMIKAQYNYADKSTYKRQEERFSDAIAYYRSFASNYPDSKFMKEAESLRANAEKNITVATKKIAEINLAIAEQEKLNN
;
A
#
# COMPACT_ATOMS: atom_id res chain seq x y z
N MET A 1 -42.63 64.79 -19.92
CA MET A 1 -41.51 64.44 -19.02
C MET A 1 -40.95 63.10 -19.49
N PHE A 2 -39.99 63.12 -20.43
CA PHE A 2 -39.44 61.90 -21.02
C PHE A 2 -38.34 61.37 -20.10
N LEU A 3 -38.62 60.32 -19.33
CA LEU A 3 -37.58 59.63 -18.57
C LEU A 3 -36.49 59.17 -19.55
N ASN A 4 -35.25 59.56 -19.27
CA ASN A 4 -34.11 59.31 -20.13
C ASN A 4 -33.95 57.79 -20.35
N ARG A 5 -34.05 57.31 -21.60
CA ARG A 5 -34.07 55.86 -21.94
C ARG A 5 -32.86 55.11 -21.34
N ARG A 6 -31.73 55.78 -21.14
CA ARG A 6 -30.53 55.24 -20.47
C ARG A 6 -30.74 54.98 -18.97
N ILE A 7 -31.47 55.86 -18.27
CA ILE A 7 -31.78 55.69 -16.84
C ILE A 7 -32.78 54.55 -16.65
N VAL A 8 -33.78 54.42 -17.54
CA VAL A 8 -34.74 53.31 -17.52
C VAL A 8 -34.03 51.97 -17.80
N ALA A 9 -33.09 51.94 -18.75
CA ALA A 9 -32.31 50.73 -19.05
C ALA A 9 -31.36 50.34 -17.90
N LEU A 10 -30.72 51.31 -17.25
CA LEU A 10 -29.86 51.06 -16.08
C LEU A 10 -30.68 50.61 -14.87
N ALA A 11 -31.84 51.21 -14.62
CA ALA A 11 -32.75 50.79 -13.55
C ALA A 11 -33.33 49.39 -13.82
N ALA A 12 -33.71 49.07 -15.05
CA ALA A 12 -34.17 47.74 -15.45
C ALA A 12 -33.06 46.69 -15.34
N GLY A 13 -31.82 47.04 -15.72
CA GLY A 13 -30.65 46.18 -15.54
C GLY A 13 -30.33 45.91 -14.06
N LEU A 14 -30.41 46.94 -13.21
CA LEU A 14 -30.23 46.80 -11.76
C LEU A 14 -31.34 45.96 -11.12
N LEU A 15 -32.60 46.16 -11.55
CA LEU A 15 -33.74 45.36 -11.09
C LEU A 15 -33.60 43.88 -11.50
N LEU A 16 -33.13 43.62 -12.72
CA LEU A 16 -32.87 42.27 -13.21
C LEU A 16 -31.77 41.57 -12.40
N ILE A 17 -30.68 42.29 -12.06
CA ILE A 17 -29.60 41.78 -11.19
C ILE A 17 -30.10 41.48 -9.77
N VAL A 18 -30.99 42.31 -9.21
CA VAL A 18 -31.62 42.07 -7.90
C VAL A 18 -32.60 40.89 -7.95
N CYS A 19 -33.30 40.68 -9.05
CA CYS A 19 -34.21 39.54 -9.21
C CYS A 19 -33.47 38.19 -9.31
N ILE A 20 -32.26 38.15 -9.89
CA ILE A 20 -31.49 36.91 -10.05
C ILE A 20 -30.84 36.47 -8.71
N THR A 21 -30.59 37.40 -7.78
CA THR A 21 -29.95 37.09 -6.48
C THR A 21 -30.93 36.69 -5.36
N SER A 22 -32.24 36.81 -5.58
CA SER A 22 -33.26 36.66 -4.51
C SER A 22 -33.85 35.24 -4.35
N CYS A 23 -33.61 34.31 -5.28
CA CYS A 23 -34.11 32.94 -5.14
C CYS A 23 -33.13 32.02 -4.41
N LYS A 24 -33.08 32.10 -3.07
CA LYS A 24 -32.46 31.02 -2.26
C LYS A 24 -33.19 29.71 -2.55
N SER A 25 -32.46 28.66 -2.92
CA SER A 25 -33.03 27.33 -3.16
C SER A 25 -33.75 26.81 -1.91
N LYS A 26 -34.70 25.87 -2.07
CA LYS A 26 -35.39 25.23 -0.92
C LYS A 26 -34.39 24.69 0.11
N PHE A 27 -33.28 24.11 -0.36
CA PHE A 27 -32.21 23.62 0.50
C PHE A 27 -31.50 24.75 1.26
N GLU A 28 -31.15 25.86 0.60
CA GLU A 28 -30.51 26.99 1.29
C GLU A 28 -31.43 27.65 2.32
N LYS A 29 -32.72 27.73 2.03
CA LYS A 29 -33.73 28.19 3.00
C LYS A 29 -33.79 27.27 4.22
N LEU A 30 -33.75 25.95 4.02
CA LEU A 30 -33.73 24.99 5.10
C LEU A 30 -32.41 25.02 5.89
N ARG A 31 -31.26 25.06 5.21
CA ARG A 31 -29.93 25.12 5.83
C ARG A 31 -29.79 26.33 6.75
N ALA A 32 -30.35 27.48 6.35
CA ALA A 32 -30.36 28.70 7.15
C ALA A 32 -31.48 28.74 8.22
N SER A 33 -32.38 27.74 8.25
CA SER A 33 -33.49 27.70 9.21
C SER A 33 -33.02 27.45 10.65
N ASN A 34 -33.74 27.98 11.62
CA ASN A 34 -33.54 27.64 13.04
C ASN A 34 -34.38 26.43 13.48
N ASN A 35 -35.20 25.85 12.59
CA ASN A 35 -35.97 24.64 12.90
C ASN A 35 -35.07 23.40 12.82
N ILE A 36 -34.56 22.99 13.97
CA ILE A 36 -33.58 21.90 14.10
C ILE A 36 -34.19 20.53 13.80
N ALA A 37 -35.41 20.27 14.27
CA ALA A 37 -36.11 19.01 14.00
C ALA A 37 -36.39 18.82 12.51
N LEU A 38 -36.84 19.88 11.81
CA LEU A 38 -37.07 19.82 10.37
C LEU A 38 -35.76 19.61 9.59
N LYS A 39 -34.66 20.25 10.03
CA LYS A 39 -33.34 20.03 9.44
C LYS A 39 -32.90 18.58 9.60
N TYR A 40 -33.10 17.99 10.78
CA TYR A 40 -32.78 16.59 11.04
C TYR A 40 -33.55 15.65 10.10
N GLU A 41 -34.87 15.77 10.07
CA GLU A 41 -35.74 14.93 9.22
C GLU A 41 -35.33 15.00 7.74
N GLU A 42 -35.08 16.21 7.22
CA GLU A 42 -34.64 16.36 5.83
C GLU A 42 -33.22 15.84 5.62
N ALA A 43 -32.30 15.99 6.58
CA ALA A 43 -30.95 15.46 6.46
C ALA A 43 -30.95 13.94 6.30
N ILE A 44 -31.81 13.24 7.05
CA ILE A 44 -32.03 11.80 6.90
C ILE A 44 -32.62 11.47 5.53
N LYS A 45 -33.68 12.18 5.09
CA LYS A 45 -34.27 11.99 3.74
C LYS A 45 -33.25 12.22 2.62
N LEU A 46 -32.37 13.21 2.77
CA LEU A 46 -31.30 13.47 1.81
C LEU A 46 -30.30 12.32 1.78
N TYR A 47 -29.92 11.79 2.94
CA TYR A 47 -29.02 10.63 3.03
C TYR A 47 -29.64 9.38 2.38
N GLU A 48 -30.87 9.03 2.73
CA GLU A 48 -31.62 7.90 2.15
C GLU A 48 -31.82 8.08 0.64
N GLY A 49 -32.08 9.31 0.21
CA GLY A 49 -32.14 9.72 -1.19
C GLY A 49 -30.78 9.79 -1.90
N LYS A 50 -29.70 9.32 -1.27
CA LYS A 50 -28.32 9.28 -1.77
C LYS A 50 -27.72 10.65 -2.11
N LYS A 51 -28.30 11.73 -1.61
CA LYS A 51 -27.81 13.11 -1.74
C LYS A 51 -26.80 13.43 -0.63
N TYR A 52 -25.76 12.60 -0.53
CA TYR A 52 -24.82 12.56 0.59
C TYR A 52 -24.13 13.89 0.86
N THR A 53 -23.70 14.63 -0.17
CA THR A 53 -23.06 15.95 0.01
C THR A 53 -23.98 16.94 0.71
N LYS A 54 -25.27 16.95 0.36
CA LYS A 54 -26.26 17.84 1.00
C LYS A 54 -26.59 17.38 2.41
N ALA A 55 -26.66 16.06 2.63
CA ALA A 55 -26.87 15.50 3.96
C ALA A 55 -25.71 15.88 4.90
N LEU A 56 -24.45 15.70 4.46
CA LEU A 56 -23.25 16.08 5.22
C LEU A 56 -23.26 17.54 5.64
N THR A 57 -23.65 18.46 4.75
CA THR A 57 -23.76 19.89 5.09
C THR A 57 -24.73 20.15 6.25
N LEU A 58 -25.82 19.38 6.35
CA LEU A 58 -26.75 19.51 7.48
C LEU A 58 -26.24 18.78 8.72
N PHE A 59 -25.59 17.62 8.56
CA PHE A 59 -25.07 16.82 9.68
C PHE A 59 -24.03 17.56 10.52
N GLU A 60 -23.17 18.40 9.95
CA GLU A 60 -22.18 19.16 10.73
C GLU A 60 -22.83 20.13 11.74
N ASP A 61 -23.83 20.90 11.31
CA ASP A 61 -24.60 21.80 12.19
C ASP A 61 -25.40 20.98 13.22
N LEU A 62 -26.02 19.88 12.79
CA LEU A 62 -26.85 19.05 13.65
C LEU A 62 -26.04 18.31 14.71
N LYS A 63 -24.85 17.76 14.40
CA LYS A 63 -24.00 17.04 15.36
C LYS A 63 -23.69 17.89 16.60
N THR A 64 -23.41 19.18 16.39
CA THR A 64 -23.14 20.12 17.48
C THR A 64 -24.38 20.37 18.33
N ARG A 65 -25.56 20.51 17.70
CA ARG A 65 -26.82 20.84 18.39
C ARG A 65 -27.44 19.67 19.14
N TYR A 66 -27.26 18.45 18.63
CA TYR A 66 -27.76 17.22 19.24
C TYR A 66 -26.76 16.58 20.21
N ARG A 67 -25.62 17.22 20.51
CA ARG A 67 -24.60 16.65 21.41
C ARG A 67 -25.21 16.21 22.75
N GLY A 68 -24.97 14.95 23.11
CA GLY A 68 -25.49 14.34 24.35
C GLY A 68 -26.92 13.80 24.24
N GLN A 69 -27.56 13.91 23.07
CA GLN A 69 -28.89 13.34 22.78
C GLN A 69 -28.73 12.03 21.99
N SER A 70 -29.78 11.21 21.98
CA SER A 70 -29.80 9.92 21.28
C SER A 70 -29.55 10.04 19.77
N GLU A 71 -30.07 11.10 19.16
CA GLU A 71 -30.00 11.40 17.73
C GLU A 71 -28.58 11.74 17.28
N ALA A 72 -27.69 12.15 18.20
CA ALA A 72 -26.30 12.39 17.85
C ALA A 72 -25.65 11.12 17.30
N GLU A 73 -25.92 9.95 17.89
CA GLU A 73 -25.35 8.69 17.44
C GLU A 73 -25.65 8.43 15.95
N ASP A 74 -26.91 8.59 15.54
CA ASP A 74 -27.32 8.49 14.13
C ASP A 74 -26.57 9.50 13.24
N LEU A 75 -26.40 10.74 13.69
CA LEU A 75 -25.68 11.76 12.92
C LEU A 75 -24.20 11.41 12.73
N TYR A 76 -23.52 10.90 13.75
CA TYR A 76 -22.12 10.43 13.61
C TYR A 76 -22.05 9.25 12.63
N TYR A 77 -22.95 8.27 12.78
CA TYR A 77 -23.00 7.09 11.95
C TYR A 77 -23.24 7.42 10.47
N PHE A 78 -24.28 8.22 10.18
CA PHE A 78 -24.60 8.63 8.81
C PHE A 78 -23.56 9.57 8.21
N THR A 79 -22.88 10.39 9.02
CA THR A 79 -21.74 11.18 8.53
C THR A 79 -20.62 10.27 8.02
N ALA A 80 -20.24 9.24 8.79
CA ALA A 80 -19.19 8.32 8.40
C ALA A 80 -19.54 7.57 7.10
N PHE A 81 -20.75 7.02 7.03
CA PHE A 81 -21.21 6.33 5.84
C PHE A 81 -21.45 7.25 4.65
N ALA A 82 -21.91 8.48 4.83
CA ALA A 82 -22.07 9.43 3.73
C ALA A 82 -20.72 9.72 3.04
N ASN A 83 -19.66 9.93 3.82
CA ASN A 83 -18.30 10.08 3.30
C ASN A 83 -17.83 8.81 2.57
N TYR A 84 -18.08 7.64 3.16
CA TYR A 84 -17.73 6.36 2.54
C TYR A 84 -18.43 6.17 1.17
N ARG A 85 -19.72 6.51 1.09
CA ARG A 85 -20.51 6.42 -0.15
C ARG A 85 -20.08 7.44 -1.20
N LEU A 86 -19.54 8.58 -0.78
CA LEU A 86 -18.88 9.56 -1.65
C LEU A 86 -17.47 9.15 -2.06
N LYS A 87 -16.97 8.02 -1.55
CA LYS A 87 -15.59 7.53 -1.75
C LYS A 87 -14.52 8.46 -1.18
N ASP A 88 -14.90 9.34 -0.27
CA ASP A 88 -13.93 10.07 0.55
C ASP A 88 -13.54 9.18 1.73
N TYR A 89 -12.69 8.20 1.45
CA TYR A 89 -12.28 7.19 2.42
C TYR A 89 -11.41 7.77 3.55
N THR A 90 -10.75 8.91 3.31
CA THR A 90 -9.99 9.62 4.35
C THR A 90 -10.94 10.20 5.39
N SER A 91 -11.95 10.97 4.96
CA SER A 91 -12.96 11.53 5.87
C SER A 91 -13.82 10.43 6.49
N ALA A 92 -14.19 9.41 5.72
CA ALA A 92 -14.97 8.27 6.20
C ALA A 92 -14.26 7.54 7.34
N ARG A 93 -12.97 7.19 7.14
CA ARG A 93 -12.14 6.53 8.14
C ARG A 93 -12.10 7.30 9.46
N PHE A 94 -11.89 8.61 9.38
CA PHE A 94 -11.87 9.49 10.54
C PHE A 94 -13.19 9.43 11.29
N HIS A 95 -14.32 9.63 10.61
CA HIS A 95 -15.63 9.63 11.24
C HIS A 95 -16.09 8.25 11.74
N PHE A 96 -15.67 7.17 11.08
CA PHE A 96 -15.89 5.81 11.58
C PHE A 96 -15.15 5.56 12.90
N LYS A 97 -13.88 5.97 12.97
CA LYS A 97 -13.11 5.88 14.22
C LYS A 97 -13.74 6.75 15.31
N GLU A 98 -14.10 7.98 14.97
CA GLU A 98 -14.76 8.93 15.87
C GLU A 98 -16.06 8.34 16.44
N PHE A 99 -16.93 7.76 15.60
CA PHE A 99 -18.15 7.09 16.06
C PHE A 99 -17.82 6.01 17.09
N ALA A 100 -16.89 5.11 16.78
CA ALA A 100 -16.58 3.99 17.65
C ALA A 100 -15.93 4.41 18.98
N ASP A 101 -15.18 5.51 18.99
CA ASP A 101 -14.56 6.04 20.20
C ASP A 101 -15.55 6.83 21.07
N VAL A 102 -16.49 7.55 20.46
CA VAL A 102 -17.53 8.31 21.18
C VAL A 102 -18.63 7.38 21.71
N TYR A 103 -18.99 6.35 20.95
CA TYR A 103 -20.07 5.40 21.27
C TYR A 103 -19.57 3.95 21.38
N PRO A 104 -18.61 3.63 22.28
CA PRO A 104 -17.97 2.31 22.32
C PRO A 104 -18.93 1.16 22.69
N ASN A 105 -20.04 1.46 23.38
CA ASN A 105 -21.06 0.49 23.78
C ASN A 105 -22.20 0.36 22.75
N SER A 106 -22.16 1.12 21.66
CA SER A 106 -23.16 0.99 20.59
C SER A 106 -23.02 -0.36 19.91
N VAL A 107 -24.15 -0.96 19.53
CA VAL A 107 -24.17 -2.16 18.67
C VAL A 107 -23.54 -1.90 17.30
N ARG A 108 -23.39 -0.63 16.90
CA ARG A 108 -22.75 -0.20 15.64
C ARG A 108 -21.25 0.08 15.81
N ALA A 109 -20.72 0.07 17.04
CA ALA A 109 -19.32 0.42 17.31
C ALA A 109 -18.36 -0.52 16.61
N GLU A 110 -18.61 -1.83 16.71
CA GLU A 110 -17.84 -2.85 16.00
C GLU A 110 -17.84 -2.60 14.49
N GLU A 111 -19.01 -2.30 13.92
CA GLU A 111 -19.13 -2.04 12.49
C GLU A 111 -18.25 -0.87 12.06
N CYS A 112 -18.32 0.23 12.81
CA CYS A 112 -17.54 1.43 12.54
C CYS A 112 -16.03 1.20 12.77
N ARG A 113 -15.60 0.42 13.78
CA ARG A 113 -14.17 0.10 13.96
C ARG A 113 -13.61 -0.65 12.74
N PHE A 114 -14.32 -1.68 12.26
CA PHE A 114 -13.91 -2.36 11.04
C PHE A 114 -13.92 -1.42 9.85
N MET A 115 -14.99 -0.64 9.64
CA MET A 115 -15.11 0.23 8.46
C MET A 115 -14.02 1.31 8.42
N SER A 116 -13.54 1.78 9.57
CA SER A 116 -12.36 2.64 9.65
C SER A 116 -11.11 1.95 9.09
N ALA A 117 -10.83 0.72 9.53
CA ALA A 117 -9.72 -0.09 9.02
C ALA A 117 -9.90 -0.44 7.53
N TYR A 118 -11.11 -0.77 7.11
CA TYR A 118 -11.45 -1.10 5.73
C TYR A 118 -11.22 0.08 4.77
N CYS A 119 -11.45 1.31 5.22
CA CYS A 119 -11.10 2.49 4.43
C CYS A 119 -9.58 2.58 4.17
N TYR A 120 -8.71 2.15 5.10
CA TYR A 120 -7.27 2.03 4.79
C TYR A 120 -6.99 0.95 3.74
N PHE A 121 -7.68 -0.19 3.83
CA PHE A 121 -7.56 -1.26 2.85
C PHE A 121 -7.94 -0.79 1.44
N ILE A 122 -9.03 -0.02 1.29
CA ILE A 122 -9.43 0.51 -0.02
C ILE A 122 -8.41 1.52 -0.56
N ASP A 123 -7.87 2.38 0.30
CA ASP A 123 -6.85 3.37 -0.07
C ASP A 123 -5.44 2.76 -0.25
N SER A 124 -5.26 1.46 0.04
CA SER A 124 -3.99 0.76 -0.15
C SER A 124 -3.70 0.64 -1.66
N PRO A 125 -2.66 1.32 -2.17
CA PRO A 125 -2.40 1.37 -3.60
C PRO A 125 -1.85 0.04 -4.13
N LYS A 126 -1.60 -0.05 -5.44
CA LYS A 126 -0.86 -1.18 -6.03
C LYS A 126 0.58 -1.26 -5.49
N SER A 127 1.18 -2.44 -5.50
CA SER A 127 2.49 -2.74 -4.88
C SER A 127 3.65 -1.85 -5.38
N THR A 128 3.59 -1.34 -6.60
CA THR A 128 4.65 -0.49 -7.17
C THR A 128 4.74 0.90 -6.52
N LEU A 129 3.68 1.37 -5.84
CA LEU A 129 3.63 2.69 -5.20
C LEU A 129 4.03 2.63 -3.72
N ASP A 130 4.08 3.79 -3.05
CA ASP A 130 4.29 3.87 -1.60
C ASP A 130 3.23 3.07 -0.83
N GLN A 131 3.62 2.41 0.25
CA GLN A 131 2.78 1.44 0.96
C GLN A 131 2.37 1.90 2.37
N GLU A 132 2.45 3.19 2.68
CA GLU A 132 2.07 3.71 4.00
C GLU A 132 0.63 3.31 4.39
N ASN A 133 -0.34 3.49 3.50
CA ASN A 133 -1.73 3.07 3.76
C ASN A 133 -1.89 1.56 3.88
N THR A 134 -1.04 0.76 3.21
CA THR A 134 -1.03 -0.70 3.34
C THR A 134 -0.63 -1.13 4.74
N SER A 135 0.45 -0.56 5.29
CA SER A 135 0.87 -0.83 6.67
C SER A 135 -0.17 -0.37 7.68
N LYS A 136 -0.71 0.85 7.52
CA LYS A 136 -1.79 1.35 8.39
C LYS A 136 -3.06 0.49 8.32
N ALA A 137 -3.38 -0.07 7.16
CA ALA A 137 -4.50 -1.01 7.01
C ALA A 137 -4.26 -2.29 7.81
N ILE A 138 -3.07 -2.88 7.74
CA ILE A 138 -2.70 -4.07 8.52
C ILE A 138 -2.85 -3.79 10.01
N ASP A 139 -2.28 -2.68 10.50
CA ASP A 139 -2.33 -2.32 11.92
C ASP A 139 -3.77 -2.12 12.40
N ALA A 140 -4.58 -1.40 11.62
CA ALA A 140 -5.97 -1.12 11.97
C ALA A 140 -6.85 -2.38 11.95
N LEU A 141 -6.65 -3.26 10.97
CA LEU A 141 -7.36 -4.54 10.89
C LEU A 141 -6.92 -5.50 12.02
N GLN A 142 -5.62 -5.54 12.34
CA GLN A 142 -5.12 -6.36 13.44
C GLN A 142 -5.67 -5.87 14.79
N LEU A 143 -5.75 -4.55 14.99
CA LEU A 143 -6.40 -3.97 16.15
C LEU A 143 -7.88 -4.40 16.22
N PHE A 144 -8.60 -4.40 15.10
CA PHE A 144 -9.98 -4.89 15.05
C PHE A 144 -10.08 -6.35 15.47
N VAL A 145 -9.24 -7.24 14.91
CA VAL A 145 -9.20 -8.67 15.28
C VAL A 145 -8.92 -8.85 16.78
N ASN A 146 -8.00 -8.06 17.34
CA ASN A 146 -7.66 -8.14 18.76
C ASN A 146 -8.79 -7.67 19.67
N LEU A 147 -9.56 -6.66 19.24
CA LEU A 147 -10.70 -6.13 20.00
C LEU A 147 -11.95 -7.01 19.90
N TYR A 148 -12.15 -7.68 18.77
CA TYR A 148 -13.35 -8.49 18.49
C TYR A 148 -12.99 -9.88 17.94
N PRO A 149 -12.26 -10.73 18.69
CA PRO A 149 -11.76 -12.00 18.19
C PRO A 149 -12.88 -12.99 17.79
N GLU A 150 -14.04 -12.93 18.43
CA GLU A 150 -15.19 -13.80 18.17
C GLU A 150 -16.15 -13.26 17.08
N SER A 151 -15.85 -12.09 16.50
CA SER A 151 -16.69 -11.51 15.44
C SER A 151 -16.55 -12.31 14.14
N GLU A 152 -17.65 -12.49 13.41
CA GLU A 152 -17.61 -13.02 12.04
C GLU A 152 -16.72 -12.16 11.13
N ARG A 153 -16.58 -10.86 11.42
CA ARG A 153 -15.73 -9.92 10.69
C ARG A 153 -14.24 -10.06 11.04
N ALA A 154 -13.91 -10.75 12.14
CA ALA A 154 -12.50 -11.02 12.47
C ALA A 154 -11.86 -11.90 11.40
N LYS A 155 -12.61 -12.88 10.89
CA LYS A 155 -12.18 -13.71 9.76
C LYS A 155 -11.98 -12.87 8.49
N GLU A 156 -12.94 -12.00 8.16
CA GLU A 156 -12.82 -11.08 7.03
C GLU A 156 -11.58 -10.18 7.17
N ALA A 157 -11.34 -9.62 8.36
CA ALA A 157 -10.16 -8.81 8.63
C ALA A 157 -8.86 -9.60 8.45
N GLY A 158 -8.81 -10.86 8.89
CA GLY A 158 -7.69 -11.77 8.65
C GLY A 158 -7.39 -11.97 7.15
N ASP A 159 -8.42 -12.22 6.35
CA ASP A 159 -8.28 -12.37 4.89
C ASP A 159 -7.77 -11.08 4.22
N LEU A 160 -8.23 -9.91 4.70
CA LEU A 160 -7.77 -8.61 4.21
C LEU A 160 -6.30 -8.34 4.62
N ILE A 161 -5.90 -8.68 5.84
CA ILE A 161 -4.51 -8.60 6.30
C ILE A 161 -3.61 -9.45 5.39
N GLN A 162 -4.01 -10.68 5.08
CA GLN A 162 -3.22 -11.54 4.20
C GLN A 162 -3.05 -10.92 2.80
N LYS A 163 -4.11 -10.38 2.21
CA LYS A 163 -4.02 -9.68 0.90
C LYS A 163 -3.07 -8.48 0.93
N LEU A 164 -3.00 -7.76 2.05
CA LEU A 164 -2.07 -6.64 2.23
C LEU A 164 -0.63 -7.13 2.40
N ARG A 165 -0.40 -8.22 3.14
CA ARG A 165 0.92 -8.86 3.28
C ARG A 165 1.43 -9.39 1.94
N ASP A 166 0.60 -10.11 1.18
CA ASP A 166 0.92 -10.57 -0.18
C ASP A 166 1.37 -9.42 -1.09
N LYS A 167 0.78 -8.23 -0.91
CA LYS A 167 1.13 -7.03 -1.68
C LYS A 167 2.51 -6.48 -1.28
N LEU A 168 2.82 -6.47 0.02
CA LEU A 168 4.13 -6.06 0.53
C LEU A 168 5.22 -7.06 0.10
N GLU A 169 4.95 -8.35 0.18
CA GLU A 169 5.82 -9.43 -0.31
C GLU A 169 6.13 -9.26 -1.80
N LEU A 170 5.10 -9.08 -2.63
CA LEU A 170 5.26 -8.85 -4.06
C LEU A 170 6.13 -7.61 -4.33
N LYS A 171 5.95 -6.53 -3.58
CA LYS A 171 6.78 -5.33 -3.71
C LYS A 171 8.24 -5.63 -3.38
N ALA A 172 8.49 -6.29 -2.25
CA ALA A 172 9.84 -6.60 -1.79
C ALA A 172 10.56 -7.54 -2.79
N PHE A 173 9.88 -8.59 -3.24
CA PHE A 173 10.38 -9.47 -4.30
C PHE A 173 10.67 -8.71 -5.60
N SER A 174 9.75 -7.88 -6.08
CA SER A 174 9.93 -7.11 -7.32
C SER A 174 11.12 -6.16 -7.23
N ASN A 175 11.33 -5.52 -6.08
CA ASN A 175 12.48 -4.65 -5.84
C ASN A 175 13.81 -5.44 -5.85
N ALA A 176 13.84 -6.62 -5.22
CA ALA A 176 15.02 -7.48 -5.23
C ALA A 176 15.35 -7.96 -6.65
N ARG A 177 14.31 -8.36 -7.40
CA ARG A 177 14.44 -8.79 -8.80
C ARG A 177 14.94 -7.69 -9.73
N LEU A 178 14.58 -6.43 -9.47
CA LEU A 178 15.08 -5.30 -10.27
C LEU A 178 16.61 -5.22 -10.25
N TYR A 179 17.26 -5.46 -9.11
CA TYR A 179 18.72 -5.52 -9.04
C TYR A 179 19.29 -6.62 -9.94
N TYR A 180 18.66 -7.79 -9.94
CA TYR A 180 19.09 -8.87 -10.83
C TYR A 180 18.94 -8.48 -12.31
N ASP A 181 17.81 -7.85 -12.67
CA ASP A 181 17.49 -7.49 -14.05
C ASP A 181 18.38 -6.36 -14.61
N MET A 182 18.94 -5.48 -13.78
CA MET A 182 19.89 -4.43 -14.22
C MET A 182 21.23 -5.01 -14.70
N GLY A 183 21.65 -6.15 -14.15
CA GLY A 183 22.65 -7.03 -14.75
C GLY A 183 24.11 -6.57 -14.67
N MET A 184 24.48 -5.54 -13.91
CA MET A 184 25.89 -5.21 -13.65
C MET A 184 26.45 -6.03 -12.47
N SER A 185 27.79 -6.11 -12.36
CA SER A 185 28.44 -6.90 -11.30
C SER A 185 27.96 -6.50 -9.90
N ASP A 186 27.95 -5.20 -9.59
CA ASP A 186 27.52 -4.73 -8.27
C ASP A 186 26.01 -4.89 -8.05
N ASP A 187 25.21 -4.86 -9.13
CA ASP A 187 23.77 -5.10 -9.07
C ASP A 187 23.45 -6.55 -8.70
N TYR A 188 24.21 -7.53 -9.23
CA TYR A 188 24.03 -8.93 -8.84
C TYR A 188 24.30 -9.18 -7.35
N ARG A 189 25.33 -8.54 -6.80
CA ARG A 189 25.57 -8.59 -5.35
C ARG A 189 24.42 -7.94 -4.57
N ALA A 190 23.94 -6.78 -5.03
CA ALA A 190 22.80 -6.12 -4.42
C ALA A 190 21.53 -6.98 -4.48
N ALA A 191 21.33 -7.72 -5.57
CA ALA A 191 20.22 -8.65 -5.74
C ALA A 191 20.26 -9.77 -4.70
N VAL A 192 21.40 -10.43 -4.49
CA VAL A 192 21.56 -11.47 -3.45
C VAL A 192 21.17 -10.93 -2.07
N ILE A 193 21.71 -9.77 -1.70
CA ILE A 193 21.41 -9.12 -0.40
C ILE A 193 19.93 -8.78 -0.27
N ALA A 194 19.33 -8.23 -1.33
CA ALA A 194 17.92 -7.88 -1.34
C ALA A 194 17.04 -9.13 -1.22
N PHE A 195 17.36 -10.21 -1.93
CA PHE A 195 16.66 -11.49 -1.85
C PHE A 195 16.75 -12.12 -0.46
N GLU A 196 17.93 -12.15 0.18
CA GLU A 196 18.06 -12.57 1.58
C GLU A 196 17.19 -11.73 2.52
N SER A 197 17.11 -10.42 2.27
CA SER A 197 16.25 -9.54 3.05
C SER A 197 14.77 -9.89 2.87
N VAL A 198 14.34 -10.25 1.66
CA VAL A 198 12.97 -10.72 1.41
C VAL A 198 12.70 -12.00 2.19
N LEU A 199 13.57 -13.01 2.12
CA LEU A 199 13.40 -14.27 2.86
C LEU A 199 13.42 -14.09 4.39
N ARG A 200 14.22 -13.15 4.90
CA ARG A 200 14.19 -12.79 6.33
C ARG A 200 12.89 -12.09 6.75
N GLN A 201 12.40 -11.19 5.91
CA GLN A 201 11.21 -10.38 6.22
C GLN A 201 9.91 -11.18 6.03
N TYR A 202 9.90 -12.10 5.06
CA TYR A 202 8.75 -12.90 4.66
C TYR A 202 9.16 -14.37 4.52
N PRO A 203 9.43 -15.08 5.63
CA PRO A 203 9.96 -16.44 5.62
C PRO A 203 8.98 -17.48 5.03
N ASP A 204 7.69 -17.16 5.00
CA ASP A 204 6.61 -17.98 4.43
C ASP A 204 6.20 -17.53 3.02
N THR A 205 6.97 -16.65 2.38
CA THR A 205 6.59 -16.12 1.08
C THR A 205 6.50 -17.20 0.01
N LYS A 206 5.44 -17.14 -0.80
CA LYS A 206 5.25 -18.07 -1.93
C LYS A 206 6.32 -17.96 -3.02
N TYR A 207 7.15 -16.92 -2.98
CA TYR A 207 8.26 -16.73 -3.92
C TYR A 207 9.58 -17.36 -3.43
N ALA A 208 9.61 -18.02 -2.27
CA ALA A 208 10.86 -18.48 -1.65
C ALA A 208 11.71 -19.38 -2.57
N GLU A 209 11.08 -20.35 -3.23
CA GLU A 209 11.74 -21.24 -4.21
C GLU A 209 12.36 -20.44 -5.38
N GLU A 210 11.60 -19.50 -5.96
CA GLU A 210 12.10 -18.66 -7.06
C GLU A 210 13.21 -17.71 -6.60
N ILE A 211 13.10 -17.17 -5.39
CA ILE A 211 14.09 -16.28 -4.79
C ILE A 211 15.41 -17.04 -4.56
N GLU A 212 15.38 -18.20 -3.93
CA GLU A 212 16.59 -18.99 -3.68
C GLU A 212 17.27 -19.40 -5.00
N PHE A 213 16.49 -19.74 -6.02
CA PHE A 213 17.03 -19.98 -7.36
C PHE A 213 17.66 -18.72 -7.98
N LEU A 214 17.00 -17.56 -7.90
CA LEU A 214 17.55 -16.30 -8.39
C LEU A 214 18.81 -15.87 -7.63
N MET A 215 18.94 -16.21 -6.35
CA MET A 215 20.17 -15.99 -5.58
C MET A 215 21.34 -16.80 -6.16
N ILE A 216 21.13 -18.05 -6.57
CA ILE A 216 22.16 -18.85 -7.26
C ILE A 216 22.59 -18.15 -8.55
N LYS A 217 21.62 -17.71 -9.37
CA LYS A 217 21.89 -17.01 -10.64
C LYS A 217 22.64 -15.70 -10.43
N ALA A 218 22.18 -14.89 -9.48
CA ALA A 218 22.79 -13.62 -9.14
C ALA A 218 24.23 -13.82 -8.65
N GLN A 219 24.45 -14.74 -7.70
CA GLN A 219 25.79 -15.01 -7.17
C GLN A 219 26.73 -15.59 -8.24
N TYR A 220 26.24 -16.48 -9.10
CA TYR A 220 27.00 -16.98 -10.25
C TYR A 220 27.43 -15.85 -11.18
N ASN A 221 26.49 -14.98 -11.59
CA ASN A 221 26.80 -13.87 -12.49
C ASN A 221 27.71 -12.84 -11.82
N TYR A 222 27.59 -12.65 -10.51
CA TYR A 222 28.52 -11.83 -9.74
C TYR A 222 29.93 -12.39 -9.81
N ALA A 223 30.09 -13.70 -9.58
CA ALA A 223 31.36 -14.40 -9.69
C ALA A 223 31.94 -14.28 -11.11
N ASP A 224 31.16 -14.58 -12.15
CA ASP A 224 31.60 -14.54 -13.54
C ASP A 224 32.17 -13.17 -13.95
N LYS A 225 31.54 -12.09 -13.50
CA LYS A 225 31.98 -10.70 -13.76
C LYS A 225 33.11 -10.22 -12.84
N SER A 226 33.64 -11.09 -11.98
CA SER A 226 34.70 -10.76 -11.03
C SER A 226 36.09 -10.96 -11.61
N THR A 227 37.11 -10.39 -10.94
CA THR A 227 38.50 -10.75 -11.21
C THR A 227 38.78 -12.19 -10.80
N TYR A 228 39.73 -12.86 -11.48
CA TYR A 228 40.10 -14.25 -11.16
C TYR A 228 40.38 -14.47 -9.68
N LYS A 229 41.06 -13.53 -9.01
CA LYS A 229 41.35 -13.57 -7.57
C LYS A 229 40.10 -13.72 -6.69
N ARG A 230 38.94 -13.23 -7.13
CA ARG A 230 37.68 -13.25 -6.39
C ARG A 230 36.70 -14.31 -6.89
N GLN A 231 36.96 -14.90 -8.05
CA GLN A 231 36.06 -15.86 -8.68
C GLN A 231 35.91 -17.13 -7.84
N GLU A 232 36.99 -17.65 -7.28
CA GLU A 232 36.97 -18.89 -6.49
C GLU A 232 35.99 -18.81 -5.30
N GLU A 233 36.13 -17.78 -4.48
CA GLU A 233 35.23 -17.51 -3.34
C GLU A 233 33.78 -17.35 -3.81
N ARG A 234 33.52 -16.50 -4.81
CA ARG A 234 32.16 -16.15 -5.23
C ARG A 234 31.43 -17.30 -5.92
N PHE A 235 32.13 -18.11 -6.71
CA PHE A 235 31.56 -19.33 -7.27
C PHE A 235 31.30 -20.38 -6.19
N SER A 236 32.15 -20.45 -5.16
CA SER A 236 31.92 -21.33 -4.00
C SER A 236 30.65 -20.95 -3.24
N ASP A 237 30.36 -19.66 -3.09
CA ASP A 237 29.09 -19.17 -2.52
C ASP A 237 27.89 -19.58 -3.39
N ALA A 238 28.00 -19.48 -4.73
CA ALA A 238 26.93 -19.90 -5.64
C ALA A 238 26.63 -21.41 -5.49
N ILE A 239 27.68 -22.23 -5.32
CA ILE A 239 27.57 -23.67 -5.04
C ILE A 239 26.92 -23.90 -3.66
N ALA A 240 27.22 -23.08 -2.65
CA ALA A 240 26.59 -23.18 -1.34
C ALA A 240 25.09 -22.87 -1.41
N TYR A 241 24.69 -21.81 -2.13
CA TYR A 241 23.27 -21.51 -2.40
C TYR A 241 22.58 -22.67 -3.13
N TYR A 242 23.23 -23.25 -4.14
CA TYR A 242 22.70 -24.43 -4.82
C TYR A 242 22.45 -25.59 -3.85
N ARG A 243 23.37 -25.88 -2.93
CA ARG A 243 23.23 -27.00 -1.99
C ARG A 243 22.03 -26.80 -1.07
N SER A 244 21.84 -25.58 -0.56
CA SER A 244 20.65 -25.22 0.23
C SER A 244 19.38 -25.40 -0.59
N PHE A 245 19.34 -24.83 -1.79
CA PHE A 245 18.20 -24.92 -2.70
C PHE A 245 17.83 -26.36 -3.05
N ALA A 246 18.82 -27.20 -3.40
CA ALA A 246 18.59 -28.60 -3.75
C ALA A 246 18.10 -29.43 -2.55
N SER A 247 18.53 -29.07 -1.34
CA SER A 247 18.02 -29.69 -0.11
C SER A 247 16.58 -29.25 0.19
N ASN A 248 16.25 -27.98 -0.03
CA ASN A 248 14.93 -27.40 0.29
C ASN A 248 13.87 -27.76 -0.76
N TYR A 249 14.25 -27.87 -2.04
CA TYR A 249 13.34 -28.05 -3.18
C TYR A 249 13.84 -29.12 -4.16
N PRO A 250 13.94 -30.39 -3.76
CA PRO A 250 14.48 -31.47 -4.61
C PRO A 250 13.72 -31.65 -5.93
N ASP A 251 12.41 -31.37 -5.94
CA ASP A 251 11.54 -31.51 -7.12
C ASP A 251 11.30 -30.18 -7.85
N SER A 252 12.13 -29.17 -7.59
CA SER A 252 11.96 -27.85 -8.20
C SER A 252 12.01 -27.90 -9.74
N LYS A 253 11.13 -27.14 -10.38
CA LYS A 253 11.19 -26.89 -11.83
C LYS A 253 12.48 -26.20 -12.27
N PHE A 254 13.21 -25.55 -11.36
CA PHE A 254 14.47 -24.86 -11.63
C PHE A 254 15.70 -25.76 -11.42
N MET A 255 15.54 -26.98 -10.91
CA MET A 255 16.65 -27.84 -10.49
C MET A 255 17.69 -28.07 -11.59
N LYS A 256 17.24 -28.38 -12.81
CA LYS A 256 18.12 -28.64 -13.95
C LYS A 256 19.01 -27.43 -14.31
N GLU A 257 18.46 -26.22 -14.20
CA GLU A 257 19.23 -25.00 -14.45
C GLU A 257 20.20 -24.72 -13.30
N ALA A 258 19.76 -24.92 -12.05
CA ALA A 258 20.58 -24.77 -10.85
C ALA A 258 21.80 -25.73 -10.86
N GLU A 259 21.59 -27.00 -11.25
CA GLU A 259 22.65 -28.00 -11.43
C GLU A 259 23.68 -27.59 -12.49
N SER A 260 23.21 -27.05 -13.61
CA SER A 260 24.05 -26.54 -14.68
C SER A 260 24.94 -25.38 -14.20
N LEU A 261 24.35 -24.44 -13.45
CA LEU A 261 25.09 -23.32 -12.85
C LEU A 261 26.15 -23.79 -11.85
N ARG A 262 25.83 -24.77 -11.00
CA ARG A 262 26.81 -25.40 -10.10
C ARG A 262 27.97 -26.03 -10.87
N ALA A 263 27.69 -26.83 -11.89
CA ALA A 263 28.73 -27.49 -12.69
C ALA A 263 29.63 -26.47 -13.41
N ASN A 264 29.05 -25.40 -13.95
CA ASN A 264 29.80 -24.31 -14.57
C ASN A 264 30.65 -23.55 -13.54
N ALA A 265 30.12 -23.33 -12.33
CA ALA A 265 30.86 -22.70 -11.23
C ALA A 265 32.11 -23.51 -10.88
N GLU A 266 31.99 -24.83 -10.71
CA GLU A 266 33.12 -25.73 -10.42
C GLU A 266 34.21 -25.69 -11.50
N LYS A 267 33.78 -25.67 -12.77
CA LYS A 267 34.70 -25.51 -13.90
C LYS A 267 35.41 -24.16 -13.87
N ASN A 268 34.68 -23.08 -13.62
CA ASN A 268 35.23 -21.73 -13.62
C ASN A 268 36.18 -21.49 -12.43
N ILE A 269 35.94 -22.12 -11.27
CA ILE A 269 36.90 -22.15 -10.17
C ILE A 269 38.24 -22.71 -10.65
N THR A 270 38.23 -23.87 -11.31
CA THR A 270 39.44 -24.52 -11.82
C THR A 270 40.19 -23.61 -12.82
N VAL A 271 39.44 -22.93 -13.69
CA VAL A 271 40.01 -21.97 -14.66
C VAL A 271 40.65 -20.77 -13.93
N ALA A 272 39.95 -20.20 -12.95
CA ALA A 272 40.44 -19.05 -12.19
C ALA A 272 41.72 -19.37 -11.42
N THR A 273 41.77 -20.51 -10.73
CA THR A 273 42.95 -20.95 -9.98
C THR A 273 44.15 -21.13 -10.91
N LYS A 274 43.96 -21.74 -12.09
CA LYS A 274 45.02 -21.88 -13.09
C LYS A 274 45.53 -20.52 -13.58
N LYS A 275 44.62 -19.58 -13.87
CA LYS A 275 44.97 -18.23 -14.32
C LYS A 275 45.75 -17.45 -13.26
N ILE A 276 45.39 -17.57 -11.99
CA ILE A 276 46.14 -16.97 -10.89
C ILE A 276 47.55 -17.55 -10.81
N ALA A 277 47.70 -18.87 -10.94
CA ALA A 277 49.02 -19.51 -10.92
C ALA A 277 49.91 -19.02 -12.08
N GLU A 278 49.36 -18.93 -13.30
CA GLU A 278 50.06 -18.36 -14.46
C GLU A 278 50.51 -16.91 -14.23
N ILE A 279 49.63 -16.07 -13.66
CA ILE A 279 49.95 -14.67 -13.33
C ILE A 279 51.08 -14.59 -12.30
N ASN A 280 51.02 -15.39 -11.24
CA ASN A 280 52.04 -15.38 -10.19
C ASN A 280 53.41 -15.84 -10.71
N LEU A 281 53.44 -16.83 -11.62
CA LEU A 281 54.68 -17.27 -12.27
C LEU A 281 55.29 -16.15 -13.13
N ALA A 282 54.46 -15.47 -13.94
CA ALA A 282 54.93 -14.37 -14.77
C ALA A 282 55.50 -13.20 -13.94
N ILE A 283 54.85 -12.86 -12.81
CA ILE A 283 55.36 -11.86 -11.87
C ILE A 283 56.73 -12.27 -11.31
N ALA A 284 56.86 -13.52 -10.86
CA ALA A 284 58.12 -14.03 -10.32
C ALA A 284 59.25 -14.07 -11.35
N GLU A 285 58.96 -14.36 -12.62
CA GLU A 285 59.93 -14.31 -13.71
C GLU A 285 60.38 -12.87 -14.02
N GLN A 286 59.44 -11.92 -14.03
CA GLN A 286 59.75 -10.51 -14.24
C GLN A 286 60.60 -9.93 -13.10
N GLU A 287 60.33 -10.30 -11.85
CA GLU A 287 61.15 -9.92 -10.70
C GLU A 287 62.58 -10.47 -10.79
N LYS A 288 62.77 -11.67 -11.36
CA LYS A 288 64.12 -12.23 -11.60
C LYS A 288 64.87 -11.51 -12.71
N LEU A 289 64.18 -10.97 -13.72
CA LEU A 289 64.80 -10.23 -14.82
C LEU A 289 65.20 -8.80 -14.44
N ASN A 290 64.57 -8.24 -13.41
CA ASN A 290 64.80 -6.87 -12.94
C ASN A 290 65.85 -6.77 -11.81
N ASN A 291 66.36 -7.91 -11.32
CA ASN A 291 67.41 -8.02 -10.30
C ASN A 291 68.70 -8.56 -10.92
#